data_AF-A0A531K8V0-F1
#
_entry.id   AF-A0A531K8V0-F1
#
_cell.length_a   1.000
_cell.length_b   1.000
_cell.length_c   1.000
_cell.angle_alpha   90.00
_cell.angle_beta   90.00
_cell.angle_gamma   90.00
#
_symmetry.space_group_name_H-M   'P 1'
#
loop_
_entity.id
_entity.type
_entity.pdbx_description
1 polymer ?
#
loop_
_entity_poly.entity_id
_entity_poly.type
_entity_poly.pdbx_seq_one_letter_code
_entity_poly.pdbx_strand_id
1 'polypeptide(L)'
;AMQAGARKYPEPPFPEQHQPKPGHEWAIEPAPLYDAPFYIGSKKLDGKVAVITGGDSGIGRAVAVLYAREGADVAIVYLSEDKDAEETKRAVEAEGRRCMLVRADVTERRHCHKAVAEVVKAFGRIDVLVNNAAFQI
;
A
#
# COMPACT_ATOMS: atom_id res chain seq x y z
N ALA A 1 -24.17 -3.40 1.04
CA ALA A 1 -23.45 -3.72 2.29
C ALA A 1 -21.97 -3.40 2.09
N MET A 2 -21.27 -2.89 3.11
CA MET A 2 -19.84 -2.53 3.01
C MET A 2 -19.00 -3.82 2.95
N GLN A 3 -18.54 -4.20 1.74
CA GLN A 3 -17.83 -5.47 1.52
C GLN A 3 -16.40 -5.48 2.07
N ALA A 4 -15.73 -4.32 2.09
CA ALA A 4 -14.32 -4.22 2.51
C ALA A 4 -14.09 -4.60 3.98
N GLY A 5 -15.13 -4.49 4.83
CA GLY A 5 -15.09 -4.83 6.25
C GLY A 5 -15.90 -6.07 6.62
N ALA A 6 -16.33 -6.89 5.67
CA ALA A 6 -17.29 -7.97 5.91
C ALA A 6 -16.67 -9.22 6.58
N ARG A 7 -16.01 -9.06 7.73
CA ARG A 7 -15.42 -10.14 8.53
C ARG A 7 -15.44 -9.81 10.02
N LYS A 8 -15.11 -10.79 10.86
CA LYS A 8 -14.79 -10.53 12.27
C LYS A 8 -13.39 -9.94 12.38
N TYR A 9 -13.24 -8.92 13.21
CA TYR A 9 -11.96 -8.31 13.54
C TYR A 9 -11.53 -8.70 14.95
N PRO A 10 -10.23 -8.75 15.23
CA PRO A 10 -9.73 -8.88 16.59
C PRO A 10 -10.29 -7.75 17.47
N GLU A 11 -10.71 -8.10 18.68
CA GLU A 11 -11.19 -7.17 19.69
C GLU A 11 -10.18 -7.13 20.85
N PRO A 12 -10.03 -5.98 21.54
CA PRO A 12 -9.14 -5.88 22.69
C PRO A 12 -9.56 -6.82 23.84
N PRO A 13 -8.63 -7.14 24.75
CA PRO A 13 -7.27 -6.61 24.87
C PRO A 13 -6.28 -7.22 23.87
N PHE A 14 -5.40 -6.37 23.32
CA PHE A 14 -4.27 -6.81 22.50
C PHE A 14 -3.01 -7.01 23.36
N PRO A 15 -2.04 -7.84 22.93
CA PRO A 15 -0.75 -7.95 23.59
C PRO A 15 -0.04 -6.59 23.67
N GLU A 16 0.58 -6.29 24.81
CA GLU A 16 1.49 -5.15 24.92
C GLU A 16 2.69 -5.38 24.00
N GLN A 17 2.93 -4.43 23.11
CA GLN A 17 4.01 -4.49 22.13
C GLN A 17 4.45 -3.08 21.76
N HIS A 18 5.75 -2.92 21.49
CA HIS A 18 6.33 -1.64 21.09
C HIS A 18 7.37 -1.88 20.00
N GLN A 19 7.43 -0.97 19.03
CA GLN A 19 8.40 -1.02 17.94
C GLN A 19 9.02 0.36 17.73
N PRO A 20 10.31 0.43 17.35
CA PRO A 20 10.88 1.68 16.86
C PRO A 20 10.16 2.12 15.58
N LYS A 21 9.97 3.44 15.43
CA LYS A 21 9.42 4.03 14.20
C LYS A 21 10.40 3.79 13.03
N PRO A 22 9.91 3.56 11.80
CA PRO A 22 8.51 3.59 11.36
C PRO A 22 7.69 2.34 11.72
N GLY A 23 8.35 1.28 12.22
CA GLY A 23 7.73 0.02 12.59
C GLY A 23 7.78 -1.01 11.45
N HIS A 24 7.33 -2.21 11.77
CA HIS A 24 7.30 -3.35 10.88
C HIS A 24 5.97 -4.08 11.04
N GLU A 25 5.13 -4.02 10.00
CA GLU A 25 3.79 -4.61 10.04
C GLU A 25 3.87 -6.14 10.22
N TRP A 26 4.85 -6.78 9.59
CA TRP A 26 5.11 -8.21 9.73
C TRP A 26 5.40 -8.67 11.17
N ALA A 27 5.70 -7.75 12.09
CA ALA A 27 6.01 -8.03 13.49
C ALA A 27 4.88 -7.65 14.48
N ILE A 28 3.71 -7.22 13.98
CA ILE A 28 2.56 -6.85 14.81
C ILE A 28 1.71 -8.09 15.13
N GLU A 29 1.26 -8.22 16.37
CA GLU A 29 0.37 -9.30 16.83
C GLU A 29 -0.93 -8.76 17.46
N PRO A 30 -2.14 -9.07 16.93
CA PRO A 30 -2.38 -9.81 15.70
C PRO A 30 -2.01 -8.99 14.46
N ALA A 31 -1.61 -9.68 13.38
CA ALA A 31 -1.26 -9.02 12.12
C ALA A 31 -2.45 -8.18 11.58
N PRO A 32 -2.19 -6.96 11.07
CA PRO A 32 -3.20 -6.17 10.40
C PRO A 32 -3.80 -6.90 9.21
N LEU A 33 -5.12 -6.75 9.05
CA LEU A 33 -5.85 -7.44 8.01
C LEU A 33 -6.13 -6.47 6.84
N TYR A 34 -5.36 -6.54 5.76
CA TYR A 34 -5.41 -5.58 4.64
C TYR A 34 -6.14 -6.07 3.38
N ASP A 35 -6.41 -7.37 3.29
CA ASP A 35 -6.80 -8.10 2.08
C ASP A 35 -8.29 -8.04 1.70
N ALA A 36 -9.16 -7.73 2.67
CA ALA A 36 -10.61 -7.58 2.49
C ALA A 36 -11.23 -8.68 1.60
N PRO A 37 -11.24 -9.95 2.03
CA PRO A 37 -11.44 -11.12 1.16
C PRO A 37 -12.83 -11.21 0.50
N PHE A 38 -13.82 -10.49 1.03
CA PHE A 38 -15.19 -10.46 0.49
C PHE A 38 -15.46 -9.27 -0.43
N TYR A 39 -14.46 -8.42 -0.67
CA TYR A 39 -14.56 -7.33 -1.64
C TYR A 39 -14.32 -7.87 -3.05
N ILE A 40 -15.32 -7.69 -3.93
CA ILE A 40 -15.25 -8.11 -5.33
C ILE A 40 -15.02 -6.88 -6.19
N GLY A 41 -13.89 -6.86 -6.90
CA GLY A 41 -13.56 -5.78 -7.81
C GLY A 41 -14.58 -5.62 -8.93
N SER A 42 -14.82 -4.37 -9.34
CA SER A 42 -15.82 -4.00 -10.34
C SER A 42 -15.22 -3.23 -11.53
N LYS A 43 -13.89 -3.31 -11.69
CA LYS A 43 -13.11 -2.68 -12.76
C LYS A 43 -13.20 -1.15 -12.77
N LYS A 44 -13.44 -0.52 -11.62
CA LYS A 44 -13.55 0.94 -11.50
C LYS A 44 -12.26 1.67 -11.86
N LEU A 45 -11.12 1.00 -11.72
CA LEU A 45 -9.79 1.56 -11.96
C LEU A 45 -9.06 0.81 -13.08
N ASP A 46 -9.80 0.11 -13.95
CA ASP A 46 -9.20 -0.70 -15.01
C ASP A 46 -8.30 0.15 -15.91
N GLY A 47 -7.06 -0.32 -16.09
CA GLY A 47 -6.02 0.34 -16.87
C GLY A 47 -5.49 1.66 -16.29
N LYS A 48 -5.80 1.99 -15.04
CA LYS A 48 -5.25 3.16 -14.33
C LYS A 48 -3.90 2.84 -13.70
N VAL A 49 -3.12 3.89 -13.44
CA VAL A 49 -1.88 3.83 -12.67
C VAL A 49 -2.02 4.67 -11.42
N ALA A 50 -1.83 4.05 -10.25
CA ALA A 50 -1.90 4.70 -8.96
C ALA A 50 -0.54 4.80 -8.28
N VAL A 51 -0.23 5.95 -7.70
CA VAL A 51 0.93 6.15 -6.82
C VAL A 51 0.44 6.33 -5.38
N ILE A 52 0.95 5.52 -4.46
CA ILE A 52 0.52 5.52 -3.06
C ILE A 52 1.77 5.69 -2.18
N THR A 53 1.86 6.78 -1.44
CA THR A 53 2.92 6.96 -0.43
C THR A 53 2.54 6.25 0.88
N GLY A 54 3.52 5.63 1.55
CA GLY A 54 3.26 4.75 2.70
C GLY A 54 2.45 3.53 2.30
N GLY A 55 2.66 3.02 1.08
CA GLY A 55 1.92 1.88 0.53
C GLY A 55 2.46 0.53 0.97
N ASP A 56 3.57 0.47 1.68
CA ASP A 56 4.22 -0.74 2.18
C ASP A 56 3.42 -1.45 3.28
N SER A 57 2.60 -0.72 4.05
CA SER A 57 1.90 -1.21 5.22
C SER A 57 0.57 -0.49 5.47
N GLY A 58 -0.20 -0.99 6.42
CA GLY A 58 -1.40 -0.41 6.99
C GLY A 58 -2.47 -0.08 5.95
N ILE A 59 -2.99 1.15 6.05
CA ILE A 59 -4.03 1.65 5.14
C ILE A 59 -3.50 1.73 3.71
N GLY A 60 -2.24 2.15 3.51
CA GLY A 60 -1.66 2.25 2.18
C GLY A 60 -1.56 0.90 1.47
N ARG A 61 -1.17 -0.16 2.20
CA ARG A 61 -1.19 -1.56 1.70
C ARG A 61 -2.60 -1.99 1.30
N ALA A 62 -3.59 -1.75 2.16
CA ALA A 62 -4.98 -2.11 1.85
C ALA A 62 -5.50 -1.38 0.59
N VAL A 63 -5.17 -0.09 0.45
CA VAL A 63 -5.51 0.70 -0.75
C VAL A 63 -4.81 0.14 -1.98
N ALA A 64 -3.52 -0.20 -1.90
CA ALA A 64 -2.77 -0.77 -3.01
C ALA A 64 -3.40 -2.07 -3.52
N VAL A 65 -3.70 -3.01 -2.61
CA VAL A 65 -4.34 -4.29 -2.95
C VAL A 65 -5.74 -4.09 -3.54
N LEU A 66 -6.56 -3.23 -2.96
CA LEU A 66 -7.92 -3.00 -3.46
C LEU A 66 -7.95 -2.22 -4.78
N TYR A 67 -6.98 -1.33 -5.02
CA TYR A 67 -6.83 -0.66 -6.31
C TYR A 67 -6.41 -1.65 -7.40
N ALA A 68 -5.51 -2.57 -7.07
CA ALA A 68 -5.13 -3.65 -7.97
C ALA A 68 -6.33 -4.55 -8.30
N ARG A 69 -7.13 -4.92 -7.30
CA ARG A 69 -8.37 -5.69 -7.49
C ARG A 69 -9.41 -4.94 -8.34
N GLU A 70 -9.39 -3.61 -8.33
CA GLU A 70 -10.20 -2.76 -9.21
C GLU A 70 -9.58 -2.52 -10.60
N GLY A 71 -8.42 -3.10 -10.89
CA GLY A 71 -7.78 -3.13 -12.22
C GLY A 71 -6.61 -2.16 -12.43
N ALA A 72 -6.15 -1.48 -11.38
CA ALA A 72 -5.05 -0.51 -11.49
C ALA A 72 -3.68 -1.19 -11.39
N ASP A 73 -2.70 -0.73 -12.17
CA ASP A 73 -1.30 -0.91 -11.82
C ASP A 73 -0.93 0.07 -10.68
N VAL A 74 -0.05 -0.35 -9.78
CA VAL A 74 0.27 0.40 -8.56
C VAL A 74 1.76 0.64 -8.42
N ALA A 75 2.14 1.83 -8.01
CA ALA A 75 3.47 2.14 -7.48
C ALA A 75 3.34 2.53 -6.01
N ILE A 76 4.03 1.82 -5.13
CA ILE A 76 4.09 2.18 -3.71
C ILE A 76 5.40 2.88 -3.41
N VAL A 77 5.31 4.01 -2.71
CA VAL A 77 6.45 4.80 -2.25
C VAL A 77 6.60 4.60 -0.75
N TYR A 78 7.77 4.19 -0.28
CA TYR A 78 8.03 3.83 1.12
C TYR A 78 9.46 4.21 1.56
N LEU A 79 9.74 4.20 2.86
CA LEU A 79 10.98 4.74 3.40
C LEU A 79 12.13 3.71 3.45
N SER A 80 11.91 2.61 4.17
CA SER A 80 12.96 1.60 4.42
C SER A 80 12.44 0.19 4.78
N GLU A 81 11.13 -0.01 4.81
CA GLU A 81 10.43 -1.22 5.23
C GLU A 81 10.37 -2.25 4.10
N ASP A 82 11.52 -2.60 3.52
CA ASP A 82 11.61 -3.40 2.28
C ASP A 82 10.82 -4.74 2.36
N LYS A 83 10.81 -5.39 3.54
CA LYS A 83 10.06 -6.63 3.74
C LYS A 83 8.54 -6.43 3.64
N ASP A 84 8.03 -5.32 4.18
CA ASP A 84 6.61 -4.97 4.13
C ASP A 84 6.21 -4.50 2.73
N ALA A 85 7.09 -3.77 2.06
CA ALA A 85 6.91 -3.38 0.66
C ALA A 85 6.81 -4.60 -0.27
N GLU A 86 7.68 -5.61 -0.10
CA GLU A 86 7.66 -6.85 -0.88
C GLU A 86 6.41 -7.72 -0.59
N GLU A 87 5.83 -7.66 0.62
CA GLU A 87 4.54 -8.29 0.89
C GLU A 87 3.41 -7.59 0.12
N THR A 88 3.38 -6.26 0.14
CA THR A 88 2.39 -5.49 -0.62
C THR A 88 2.52 -5.76 -2.12
N LYS A 89 3.75 -5.80 -2.64
CA LYS A 89 4.01 -6.14 -4.05
C LYS A 89 3.41 -7.49 -4.43
N ARG A 90 3.70 -8.53 -3.64
CA ARG A 90 3.15 -9.88 -3.87
C ARG A 90 1.62 -9.88 -3.84
N ALA A 91 1.01 -9.15 -2.90
CA ALA A 91 -0.44 -9.05 -2.81
C ALA A 91 -1.07 -8.33 -4.02
N VAL A 92 -0.46 -7.23 -4.51
CA VAL A 92 -0.90 -6.54 -5.73
C VAL A 92 -0.73 -7.42 -6.97
N GLU A 93 0.39 -8.13 -7.09
CA GLU A 93 0.66 -9.03 -8.22
C GLU A 93 -0.29 -10.24 -8.22
N ALA A 94 -0.73 -10.72 -7.04
CA ALA A 94 -1.73 -11.77 -6.91
C ALA A 94 -3.12 -11.34 -7.45
N GLU A 95 -3.44 -10.05 -7.44
CA GLU A 95 -4.65 -9.48 -8.08
C GLU A 95 -4.49 -9.34 -9.61
N GLY A 96 -3.34 -9.75 -10.17
CA GLY A 96 -3.06 -9.75 -11.61
C GLY A 96 -2.58 -8.40 -12.16
N ARG A 97 -2.14 -7.48 -11.30
CA ARG A 97 -1.67 -6.14 -11.69
C ARG A 97 -0.18 -5.96 -11.45
N ARG A 98 0.43 -4.98 -12.09
CA ARG A 98 1.85 -4.66 -11.87
C ARG A 98 2.01 -3.85 -10.59
N CYS A 99 3.05 -4.15 -9.82
CA CYS A 99 3.46 -3.34 -8.68
C CYS A 99 4.91 -2.87 -8.80
N MET A 100 5.13 -1.56 -8.68
CA MET A 100 6.47 -0.96 -8.60
C MET A 100 6.78 -0.52 -7.18
N LEU A 101 7.97 -0.90 -6.70
CA LEU A 101 8.50 -0.46 -5.41
C LEU A 101 9.40 0.74 -5.61
N VAL A 102 9.11 1.84 -4.90
CA VAL A 102 9.88 3.08 -4.97
C VAL A 102 10.32 3.48 -3.58
N ARG A 103 11.57 3.19 -3.24
CA ARG A 103 12.14 3.62 -1.96
C ARG A 103 12.50 5.11 -2.02
N ALA A 104 11.81 5.94 -1.25
CA ALA A 104 12.02 7.38 -1.23
C ALA A 104 11.57 8.02 0.08
N ASP A 105 12.42 8.91 0.62
CA ASP A 105 12.04 9.78 1.73
C ASP A 105 11.21 10.97 1.20
N VAL A 106 9.93 11.01 1.56
CA VAL A 106 8.99 12.04 1.09
C VAL A 106 9.21 13.41 1.74
N THR A 107 10.04 13.50 2.77
CA THR A 107 10.47 14.79 3.35
C THR A 107 11.47 15.50 2.44
N GLU A 108 12.17 14.74 1.60
CA GLU A 108 13.21 15.24 0.69
C GLU A 108 12.65 15.51 -0.70
N ARG A 109 12.50 16.80 -1.04
CA ARG A 109 11.91 17.25 -2.33
C ARG A 109 12.51 16.55 -3.55
N ARG A 110 13.83 16.34 -3.57
CA ARG A 110 14.53 15.68 -4.68
C ARG A 110 14.10 14.22 -4.84
N HIS A 111 13.87 13.52 -3.74
CA HIS A 111 13.39 12.13 -3.76
C HIS A 111 11.95 12.06 -4.30
N CYS A 112 11.07 12.99 -3.91
CA CYS A 112 9.72 13.08 -4.45
C CYS A 112 9.71 13.25 -5.97
N HIS A 113 10.52 14.18 -6.51
CA HIS A 113 10.62 14.37 -7.95
C HIS A 113 11.14 13.14 -8.68
N LYS A 114 12.16 12.48 -8.12
CA LYS A 114 12.72 11.25 -8.68
C LYS A 114 11.69 10.12 -8.70
N ALA A 115 10.96 9.91 -7.60
CA ALA A 115 9.93 8.88 -7.48
C ALA A 115 8.86 9.04 -8.58
N VAL A 116 8.32 10.25 -8.75
CA VAL A 116 7.33 10.54 -9.79
C VAL A 116 7.89 10.29 -11.18
N ALA A 117 9.12 10.73 -11.45
CA ALA A 117 9.76 10.53 -12.75
C ALA A 117 9.98 9.04 -13.07
N GLU A 118 10.37 8.23 -12.09
CA GLU A 118 10.54 6.79 -12.25
C GLU A 118 9.21 6.08 -12.56
N VAL A 119 8.13 6.46 -11.86
CA VAL A 119 6.79 5.92 -12.14
C VAL A 119 6.33 6.30 -13.54
N VAL A 120 6.44 7.58 -13.94
CA VAL A 120 6.06 8.03 -15.28
C VAL A 120 6.90 7.31 -16.34
N LYS A 121 8.20 7.08 -16.09
CA LYS A 121 9.05 6.31 -17.00
C LYS A 121 8.61 4.85 -17.13
N ALA A 122 8.21 4.20 -16.04
CA ALA A 122 7.84 2.78 -16.03
C ALA A 122 6.42 2.53 -16.56
N PHE A 123 5.47 3.41 -16.26
CA PHE A 123 4.05 3.22 -16.55
C PHE A 123 3.50 4.14 -17.65
N GLY A 124 4.25 5.18 -18.03
CA GLY A 124 3.85 6.18 -19.03
C GLY A 124 2.83 7.21 -18.54
N ARG A 125 2.22 7.01 -17.37
CA ARG A 125 1.18 7.88 -16.81
C ARG A 125 1.06 7.75 -15.29
N ILE A 126 0.39 8.71 -14.67
CA ILE A 126 -0.15 8.64 -13.31
C ILE A 126 -1.58 9.15 -13.38
N ASP A 127 -2.54 8.34 -12.95
CA ASP A 127 -3.97 8.70 -12.93
C ASP A 127 -4.47 9.04 -11.53
N VAL A 128 -3.89 8.39 -10.51
CA VAL A 128 -4.31 8.53 -9.12
C VAL A 128 -3.07 8.75 -8.26
N LEU A 129 -3.12 9.75 -7.38
CA LEU A 129 -2.11 9.99 -6.35
C LEU A 129 -2.78 9.91 -4.98
N VAL A 130 -2.23 9.08 -4.10
CA VAL A 130 -2.62 8.94 -2.71
C VAL A 130 -1.45 9.37 -1.84
N ASN A 131 -1.55 10.56 -1.25
CA ASN A 131 -0.58 11.03 -0.25
C ASN A 131 -1.00 10.49 1.12
N ASN A 132 -0.43 9.35 1.51
CA ASN A 132 -0.78 8.63 2.74
C ASN A 132 0.40 8.47 3.71
N ALA A 133 1.66 8.53 3.24
CA ALA A 133 2.82 8.50 4.12
C ALA A 133 2.73 9.60 5.19
N ALA A 134 3.00 9.22 6.44
CA ALA A 134 2.96 10.12 7.58
C ALA A 134 4.04 9.73 8.60
N PHE A 135 4.43 10.69 9.43
CA PHE A 135 5.22 10.47 10.64
C PHE A 135 4.42 10.97 11.83
N GLN A 136 4.18 10.10 12.81
CA GLN A 136 3.45 10.46 14.03
C GLN A 136 4.48 10.71 15.13
N ILE A 137 4.38 11.86 15.80
CA ILE A 137 5.22 12.24 16.95
C ILE A 137 4.63 11.63 18.21
#